data_AF-A0A970BN17-F1
#
_entry.id   AF-A0A970BN17-F1
#
_cell.length_a   1.000
_cell.length_b   1.000
_cell.length_c   1.000
_cell.angle_alpha   90.00
_cell.angle_beta   90.00
_cell.angle_gamma   90.00
#
_symmetry.space_group_name_H-M   'P 1'
#
loop_
_entity.id
_entity.type
_entity.pdbx_description
1 polymer ?
#
loop_
_entity_poly.entity_id
_entity_poly.type
_entity_poly.pdbx_seq_one_letter_code
_entity_poly.pdbx_strand_id
1 'polypeptide(L)'
;FTEDTSGSVRNGIDPENGDDLIYIADAAPGFGFAYWSDGSTLISTQPELWSPQGGIGLYQPVNWPATDLTDKKIVPLAKDTTTTVPFLGGEVRMVLPAHADPVAVIAVTPFRDPVGLDQLPAGMTAVPRSYWFQRSENLAGQRIRVEIDLALAGIDLSDAEKESLALYHWDEETLVWEKLSIASQGVDYDAGILWAELDHFSTFGLFYAAEDIARTGEHTQQMAWPFVLLSAGLAVFLMIRRRLGRTGDGGQVTAG
;
A
#
# COMPACT_ATOMS: atom_id res chain seq x y z
N PHE A 1 -6.65 -1.14 22.12
CA PHE A 1 -7.61 -0.76 21.07
C PHE A 1 -7.55 0.74 20.94
N THR A 2 -6.57 1.25 20.21
CA THR A 2 -6.60 2.64 19.74
C THR A 2 -7.66 2.70 18.65
N GLU A 3 -8.65 3.56 18.86
CA GLU A 3 -9.71 3.87 17.89
C GLU A 3 -9.04 4.35 16.60
N ASP A 4 -9.00 3.47 15.60
CA ASP A 4 -8.43 3.76 14.29
C ASP A 4 -9.49 4.50 13.48
N THR A 5 -9.67 5.79 13.77
CA THR A 5 -10.77 6.56 13.17
C THR A 5 -10.39 7.04 11.78
N SER A 6 -10.28 6.11 10.83
CA SER A 6 -10.21 6.39 9.38
C SER A 6 -11.50 7.06 8.86
N GLY A 7 -12.56 7.07 9.68
CA GLY A 7 -13.80 7.79 9.46
C GLY A 7 -14.85 7.51 10.54
N SER A 8 -16.09 7.94 10.28
CA SER A 8 -17.28 7.68 11.10
C SER A 8 -18.50 7.36 10.24
N VAL A 9 -19.60 6.97 10.89
CA VAL A 9 -20.91 6.79 10.25
C VAL A 9 -21.89 7.78 10.87
N ARG A 10 -22.66 8.47 10.03
CA ARG A 10 -23.80 9.29 10.47
C ARG A 10 -25.11 8.72 9.96
N ASN A 11 -26.15 8.83 10.77
CA ASN A 11 -27.50 8.39 10.44
C ASN A 11 -28.29 9.55 9.82
N GLY A 12 -28.99 9.27 8.73
CA GLY A 12 -30.02 10.11 8.12
C GLY A 12 -31.36 9.37 8.08
N ILE A 13 -32.45 10.12 7.98
CA ILE A 13 -33.79 9.61 7.70
C ILE A 13 -34.22 10.24 6.38
N ASP A 14 -34.80 9.45 5.48
CA ASP A 14 -35.41 9.95 4.25
C ASP A 14 -36.93 10.08 4.40
N PRO A 15 -37.45 11.31 4.64
CA PRO A 15 -38.89 11.53 4.75
C PRO A 15 -39.63 11.40 3.41
N GLU A 16 -38.94 11.46 2.27
CA GLU A 16 -39.55 11.37 0.94
C GLU A 16 -39.77 9.90 0.51
N ASN A 17 -38.98 8.98 1.06
CA ASN A 17 -39.03 7.55 0.76
C ASN A 17 -39.51 6.67 1.94
N GLY A 18 -40.31 7.22 2.85
CA GLY A 18 -41.07 6.41 3.82
C GLY A 18 -40.31 5.99 5.07
N ASP A 19 -39.61 6.95 5.72
CA ASP A 19 -38.83 6.75 6.94
C ASP A 19 -37.69 5.72 6.78
N ASP A 20 -37.15 5.59 5.56
CA ASP A 20 -35.98 4.77 5.30
C ASP A 20 -34.76 5.30 6.07
N LEU A 21 -33.99 4.37 6.64
CA LEU A 21 -32.76 4.68 7.35
C LEU A 21 -31.60 4.71 6.35
N ILE A 22 -30.91 5.84 6.29
CA ILE A 22 -29.71 6.00 5.46
C ILE A 22 -28.51 6.13 6.38
N TYR A 23 -27.47 5.35 6.11
CA TYR A 23 -26.17 5.47 6.76
C TYR A 23 -25.18 6.08 5.79
N ILE A 24 -24.49 7.13 6.21
CA ILE A 24 -23.54 7.86 5.36
C ILE A 24 -22.15 7.68 5.95
N ALA A 25 -21.23 7.20 5.12
CA ALA A 25 -19.82 7.10 5.48
C ALA A 25 -19.17 8.49 5.41
N ASP A 26 -18.57 8.92 6.52
CA ASP A 26 -17.76 10.13 6.59
C ASP A 26 -16.29 9.72 6.76
N ALA A 27 -15.45 9.99 5.77
CA ALA A 27 -14.02 9.72 5.86
C ALA A 27 -13.29 10.83 6.63
N ALA A 28 -12.31 10.46 7.45
CA ALA A 28 -11.44 11.42 8.13
C ALA A 28 -10.54 12.16 7.12
N PRO A 29 -10.01 13.36 7.46
CA PRO A 29 -9.06 14.05 6.61
C PRO A 29 -7.86 13.16 6.23
N GLY A 30 -7.53 13.10 4.94
CA GLY A 30 -6.49 12.21 4.40
C GLY A 30 -6.97 10.81 4.00
N PHE A 31 -8.27 10.53 4.18
CA PHE A 31 -8.91 9.29 3.76
C PHE A 31 -10.07 9.56 2.80
N GLY A 32 -10.39 8.56 1.99
CA GLY A 32 -11.59 8.55 1.16
C GLY A 32 -12.37 7.26 1.33
N PHE A 33 -13.70 7.38 1.34
CA PHE A 33 -14.59 6.22 1.31
C PHE A 33 -14.30 5.34 0.11
N ALA A 34 -14.07 4.04 0.34
CA ALA A 34 -13.82 3.06 -0.71
C ALA A 34 -15.09 2.24 -0.99
N TYR A 35 -15.63 1.57 0.03
CA TYR A 35 -16.83 0.73 -0.05
C TYR A 35 -17.35 0.39 1.35
N TRP A 36 -18.57 -0.13 1.43
CA TRP A 36 -19.12 -0.80 2.62
C TRP A 36 -18.77 -2.27 2.60
N SER A 37 -18.38 -2.79 3.76
CA SER A 37 -17.98 -4.19 3.97
C SER A 37 -18.71 -4.82 5.15
N ASP A 38 -18.88 -6.14 5.13
CA ASP A 38 -19.30 -6.95 6.28
C ASP A 38 -18.13 -7.61 7.05
N GLY A 39 -16.90 -7.21 6.72
CA GLY A 39 -15.63 -7.78 7.18
C GLY A 39 -15.06 -8.89 6.29
N SER A 40 -15.80 -9.32 5.27
CA SER A 40 -15.38 -10.37 4.35
C SER A 40 -15.75 -10.11 2.90
N THR A 41 -16.79 -9.33 2.65
CA THR A 41 -17.34 -9.05 1.34
C THR A 41 -17.51 -7.56 1.12
N LEU A 42 -17.42 -7.16 -0.15
CA LEU A 42 -17.83 -5.83 -0.59
C LEU A 42 -19.35 -5.84 -0.76
N ILE A 43 -20.03 -4.95 -0.02
CA ILE A 43 -21.49 -4.84 0.00
C ILE A 43 -21.99 -3.72 -0.91
N SER A 44 -21.36 -2.55 -0.86
CA SER A 44 -21.77 -1.38 -1.66
C SER A 44 -20.60 -0.46 -1.93
N THR A 45 -20.52 0.08 -3.13
CA THR A 45 -19.54 1.13 -3.49
C THR A 45 -20.13 2.53 -3.37
N GLN A 46 -21.38 2.66 -2.92
CA GLN A 46 -22.02 3.96 -2.67
C GLN A 46 -21.72 4.43 -1.25
N PRO A 47 -21.41 5.72 -1.04
CA PRO A 47 -21.13 6.24 0.31
C PRO A 47 -22.37 6.22 1.22
N GLU A 48 -23.56 6.16 0.62
CA GLU A 48 -24.83 6.00 1.30
C GLU A 48 -25.26 4.53 1.27
N LEU A 49 -25.65 4.00 2.43
CA LEU A 49 -26.19 2.66 2.60
C LEU A 49 -27.63 2.76 3.07
N TRP A 50 -28.54 2.26 2.22
CA TRP A 50 -29.99 2.39 2.40
C TRP A 50 -30.56 1.13 3.05
N SER A 51 -31.25 1.31 4.17
CA SER A 51 -32.00 0.28 4.90
C SER A 51 -31.30 -1.10 4.92
N PRO A 52 -30.02 -1.18 5.37
CA PRO A 52 -29.25 -2.41 5.31
C PRO A 52 -29.91 -3.54 6.11
N GLN A 53 -29.95 -4.74 5.52
CA GLN A 53 -30.56 -5.91 6.15
C GLN A 53 -29.84 -6.25 7.46
N GLY A 54 -30.58 -6.38 8.56
CA GLY A 54 -30.01 -6.65 9.90
C GLY A 54 -29.48 -5.39 10.62
N GLY A 55 -29.62 -4.21 10.02
CA GLY A 55 -29.16 -2.94 10.57
C GLY A 55 -27.67 -2.69 10.37
N ILE A 56 -27.19 -1.49 10.74
CA ILE A 56 -25.81 -1.04 10.48
C ILE A 56 -24.73 -1.83 11.21
N GLY A 57 -25.05 -2.55 12.29
CA GLY A 57 -24.06 -3.26 13.11
C GLY A 57 -23.28 -4.36 12.37
N LEU A 58 -23.74 -4.77 11.19
CA LEU A 58 -23.07 -5.75 10.33
C LEU A 58 -22.23 -5.12 9.21
N TYR A 59 -22.28 -3.80 9.06
CA TYR A 59 -21.64 -3.12 7.93
C TYR A 59 -20.72 -2.01 8.45
N GLN A 60 -19.50 -1.99 7.91
CA GLN A 60 -18.50 -0.99 8.23
C GLN A 60 -18.09 -0.23 6.96
N PRO A 61 -17.93 1.09 7.03
CA PRO A 61 -17.34 1.83 5.94
C PRO A 61 -15.84 1.53 5.89
N VAL A 62 -15.37 1.08 4.74
CA VAL A 62 -13.93 0.96 4.47
C VAL A 62 -13.46 2.29 3.91
N ASN A 63 -12.60 2.96 4.68
CA ASN A 63 -11.94 4.19 4.28
C ASN A 63 -10.47 3.89 4.04
N TRP A 64 -9.96 4.33 2.89
CA TRP A 64 -8.56 4.17 2.54
C TRP A 64 -7.85 5.51 2.57
N PRO A 65 -6.58 5.54 2.99
CA PRO A 65 -5.75 6.71 2.77
C PRO A 65 -5.77 7.12 1.30
N ALA A 66 -6.00 8.39 1.07
CA ALA A 66 -6.14 8.95 -0.26
C ALA A 66 -5.45 10.31 -0.31
N THR A 67 -4.68 10.50 -1.37
CA THR A 67 -4.05 11.77 -1.70
C THR A 67 -4.58 12.24 -3.05
N ASP A 68 -4.22 13.45 -3.46
CA ASP A 68 -4.55 13.96 -4.80
C ASP A 68 -3.90 13.14 -5.94
N LEU A 69 -2.93 12.26 -5.60
CA LEU A 69 -2.28 11.36 -6.55
C LEU A 69 -2.92 9.96 -6.60
N THR A 70 -3.85 9.66 -5.69
CA THR A 70 -4.47 8.34 -5.62
C THR A 70 -5.47 8.15 -6.76
N ASP A 71 -5.21 7.20 -7.65
CA ASP A 71 -6.17 6.77 -8.68
C ASP A 71 -6.96 5.57 -8.15
N LYS A 72 -8.21 5.83 -7.76
CA LYS A 72 -9.15 4.84 -7.22
C LYS A 72 -10.27 4.57 -8.22
N LYS A 73 -10.56 3.30 -8.47
CA LYS A 73 -11.59 2.86 -9.42
C LYS A 73 -12.49 1.80 -8.83
N ILE A 74 -13.78 1.91 -9.18
CA ILE A 74 -14.73 0.80 -9.12
C ILE A 74 -14.58 0.05 -10.44
N VAL A 75 -14.21 -1.22 -10.36
CA VAL A 75 -13.89 -2.07 -11.50
C VAL A 75 -15.00 -3.07 -11.72
N PRO A 76 -15.67 -3.10 -12.89
CA PRO A 76 -16.55 -4.20 -13.26
C PRO A 76 -15.72 -5.45 -13.54
N LEU A 77 -16.00 -6.53 -12.81
CA LEU A 77 -15.31 -7.80 -12.98
C LEU A 77 -16.09 -8.68 -13.96
N ALA A 78 -15.35 -9.42 -14.79
CA ALA A 78 -15.93 -10.42 -15.66
C ALA A 78 -15.89 -11.80 -14.98
N LYS A 79 -16.98 -12.54 -15.08
CA LYS A 79 -17.14 -13.84 -14.43
C LYS A 79 -16.27 -14.94 -15.02
N ASP A 80 -16.02 -14.86 -16.34
CA ASP A 80 -15.43 -15.96 -17.11
C ASP A 80 -14.15 -15.55 -17.86
N THR A 81 -13.69 -14.30 -17.70
CA THR A 81 -12.47 -13.80 -18.33
C THR A 81 -11.75 -12.82 -17.40
N THR A 82 -10.46 -12.60 -17.64
CA THR A 82 -9.70 -11.57 -16.94
C THR A 82 -10.17 -10.17 -17.30
N THR A 83 -10.06 -9.24 -16.34
CA THR A 83 -10.32 -7.80 -16.56
C THR A 83 -9.00 -7.03 -16.47
N THR A 84 -8.63 -6.29 -17.52
CA THR A 84 -7.47 -5.40 -17.49
C THR A 84 -7.90 -3.97 -17.20
N VAL A 85 -7.29 -3.34 -16.20
CA VAL A 85 -7.62 -1.98 -15.75
C VAL A 85 -6.37 -1.11 -15.74
N PRO A 86 -6.34 0.02 -16.46
CA PRO A 86 -5.27 1.00 -16.36
C PRO A 86 -5.49 1.93 -15.16
N PHE A 87 -4.41 2.35 -14.52
CA PHE A 87 -4.34 3.35 -13.46
C PHE A 87 -3.25 4.37 -13.80
N LEU A 88 -3.32 5.55 -13.18
CA LEU A 88 -2.29 6.59 -13.31
C LEU A 88 -2.00 6.95 -14.78
N GLY A 89 -3.06 7.11 -15.59
CA GLY A 89 -2.92 7.42 -17.01
C GLY A 89 -2.35 6.28 -17.88
N GLY A 90 -2.29 5.05 -17.36
CA GLY A 90 -1.78 3.87 -18.06
C GLY A 90 -0.40 3.42 -17.57
N GLU A 91 0.24 4.19 -16.69
CA GLU A 91 1.52 3.83 -16.05
C GLU A 91 1.44 2.47 -15.35
N VAL A 92 0.33 2.21 -14.64
CA VAL A 92 0.09 0.92 -14.01
C VAL A 92 -1.11 0.25 -14.68
N ARG A 93 -0.98 -1.01 -15.05
CA ARG A 93 -2.11 -1.86 -15.48
C ARG A 93 -2.22 -3.05 -14.56
N MET A 94 -3.44 -3.37 -14.14
CA MET A 94 -3.71 -4.58 -13.37
C MET A 94 -4.56 -5.53 -14.20
N VAL A 95 -4.12 -6.78 -14.31
CA VAL A 95 -4.90 -7.88 -14.90
C VAL A 95 -5.51 -8.69 -13.78
N LEU A 96 -6.81 -8.48 -13.57
CA LEU A 96 -7.58 -9.14 -12.53
C LEU A 96 -8.09 -10.49 -13.04
N PRO A 97 -8.09 -11.54 -12.20
CA PRO A 97 -8.66 -12.82 -12.57
C PRO A 97 -10.17 -12.71 -12.79
N ALA A 98 -10.73 -13.70 -13.48
CA ALA A 98 -12.18 -13.88 -13.56
C ALA A 98 -12.76 -14.07 -12.14
N HIS A 99 -13.88 -13.42 -11.84
CA HIS A 99 -14.42 -13.41 -10.48
C HIS A 99 -15.95 -13.43 -10.45
N ALA A 100 -16.52 -14.12 -9.46
CA ALA A 100 -17.98 -14.29 -9.36
C ALA A 100 -18.69 -12.99 -9.00
N ASP A 101 -18.06 -12.15 -8.16
CA ASP A 101 -18.60 -10.84 -7.81
C ASP A 101 -18.56 -9.89 -9.01
N PRO A 102 -19.56 -9.02 -9.16
CA PRO A 102 -19.67 -8.15 -10.32
C PRO A 102 -18.70 -6.97 -10.29
N VAL A 103 -18.20 -6.59 -9.12
CA VAL A 103 -17.35 -5.39 -8.94
C VAL A 103 -16.25 -5.61 -7.91
N ALA A 104 -15.17 -4.86 -8.05
CA ALA A 104 -14.16 -4.63 -7.02
C ALA A 104 -13.83 -3.14 -6.93
N VAL A 105 -13.18 -2.74 -5.84
CA VAL A 105 -12.57 -1.41 -5.70
C VAL A 105 -11.08 -1.59 -5.59
N ILE A 106 -10.32 -0.80 -6.36
CA ILE A 106 -8.87 -0.82 -6.37
C ILE A 106 -8.37 0.62 -6.33
N ALA A 107 -7.30 0.86 -5.58
CA ALA A 107 -6.61 2.13 -5.58
C ALA A 107 -5.11 1.93 -5.78
N VAL A 108 -4.50 2.87 -6.51
CA VAL A 108 -3.06 2.95 -6.71
C VAL A 108 -2.61 4.35 -6.33
N THR A 109 -1.63 4.43 -5.43
CA THR A 109 -0.99 5.69 -5.06
C THR A 109 0.50 5.62 -5.39
N PRO A 110 1.03 6.49 -6.25
CA PRO A 110 2.47 6.54 -6.51
C PRO A 110 3.19 7.41 -5.48
N PHE A 111 4.43 7.05 -5.17
CA PHE A 111 5.35 7.82 -4.33
C PHE A 111 6.69 7.95 -5.06
N ARG A 112 7.37 9.07 -4.82
CA ARG A 112 8.71 9.30 -5.38
C ARG A 112 9.79 8.59 -4.58
N ASP A 113 9.62 8.48 -3.27
CA ASP A 113 10.60 7.86 -2.40
C ASP A 113 10.00 6.58 -1.80
N PRO A 114 10.71 5.43 -1.89
CA PRO A 114 10.32 4.23 -1.17
C PRO A 114 10.20 4.51 0.32
N VAL A 115 9.24 3.85 0.98
CA VAL A 115 9.23 3.78 2.44
C VAL A 115 10.52 3.08 2.92
N GLY A 116 11.08 3.48 4.05
CA GLY A 116 12.28 2.80 4.57
C GLY A 116 13.51 2.94 3.66
N LEU A 117 13.78 4.13 3.12
CA LEU A 117 15.01 4.44 2.36
C LEU A 117 16.30 4.07 3.10
N ASP A 118 16.28 4.05 4.44
CA ASP A 118 17.41 3.64 5.27
C ASP A 118 17.60 2.11 5.33
N GLN A 119 16.68 1.34 4.73
CA GLN A 119 16.56 -0.12 4.86
C GLN A 119 16.50 -0.80 3.48
N LEU A 120 17.22 -0.27 2.49
CA LEU A 120 17.30 -0.86 1.15
C LEU A 120 17.72 -2.34 1.21
N PRO A 121 17.21 -3.20 0.31
CA PRO A 121 17.74 -4.55 0.19
C PRO A 121 19.24 -4.51 -0.08
N ALA A 122 20.00 -5.40 0.55
CA ALA A 122 21.46 -5.41 0.44
C ALA A 122 21.93 -5.53 -1.02
N GLY A 123 22.85 -4.65 -1.42
CA GLY A 123 23.41 -4.62 -2.77
C GLY A 123 22.45 -4.09 -3.85
N MET A 124 21.36 -3.42 -3.46
CA MET A 124 20.40 -2.85 -4.39
C MET A 124 20.42 -1.31 -4.36
N THR A 125 20.13 -0.72 -5.51
CA THR A 125 19.81 0.70 -5.66
C THR A 125 18.31 0.86 -5.83
N ALA A 126 17.72 1.85 -5.14
CA ALA A 126 16.32 2.19 -5.31
C ALA A 126 16.10 3.01 -6.58
N VAL A 127 15.04 2.70 -7.30
CA VAL A 127 14.43 3.60 -8.28
C VAL A 127 13.56 4.60 -7.51
N PRO A 128 13.55 5.90 -7.85
CA PRO A 128 12.72 6.92 -7.19
C PRO A 128 11.25 6.81 -7.63
N ARG A 129 10.68 5.61 -7.48
CA ARG A 129 9.28 5.27 -7.72
C ARG A 129 8.87 4.12 -6.82
N SER A 130 7.75 4.27 -6.15
CA SER A 130 7.10 3.24 -5.35
C SER A 130 5.59 3.37 -5.47
N TYR A 131 4.87 2.31 -5.15
CA TYR A 131 3.43 2.24 -5.27
C TYR A 131 2.82 1.67 -4.02
N TRP A 132 1.71 2.25 -3.59
CA TRP A 132 0.81 1.59 -2.66
C TRP A 132 -0.41 1.10 -3.42
N PHE A 133 -0.60 -0.21 -3.37
CA PHE A 133 -1.76 -0.87 -3.96
C PHE A 133 -2.76 -1.23 -2.87
N GLN A 134 -4.03 -0.91 -3.10
CA GLN A 134 -5.13 -1.30 -2.23
C GLN A 134 -6.22 -1.98 -3.07
N ARG A 135 -6.88 -2.98 -2.49
CA ARG A 135 -7.95 -3.74 -3.15
C ARG A 135 -9.07 -4.04 -2.18
N SER A 136 -10.28 -4.22 -2.70
CA SER A 136 -11.43 -4.66 -1.92
C SER A 136 -11.28 -6.11 -1.43
N GLU A 137 -11.91 -6.41 -0.29
CA GLU A 137 -11.82 -7.70 0.39
C GLU A 137 -12.25 -8.89 -0.47
N ASN A 138 -13.18 -8.70 -1.40
CA ASN A 138 -13.58 -9.78 -2.29
C ASN A 138 -12.48 -10.25 -3.25
N LEU A 139 -11.45 -9.45 -3.46
CA LEU A 139 -10.24 -9.86 -4.17
C LEU A 139 -9.16 -10.39 -3.23
N ALA A 140 -9.37 -10.47 -1.91
CA ALA A 140 -8.38 -10.97 -0.97
C ALA A 140 -7.92 -12.40 -1.31
N GLY A 141 -6.62 -12.64 -1.23
CA GLY A 141 -6.00 -13.92 -1.58
C GLY A 141 -5.95 -14.22 -3.09
N GLN A 142 -6.56 -13.40 -3.94
CA GLN A 142 -6.43 -13.53 -5.38
C GLN A 142 -5.07 -13.03 -5.84
N ARG A 143 -4.48 -13.73 -6.82
CA ARG A 143 -3.27 -13.28 -7.50
C ARG A 143 -3.65 -12.32 -8.62
N ILE A 144 -3.01 -11.17 -8.66
CA ILE A 144 -3.24 -10.11 -9.64
C ILE A 144 -1.91 -9.76 -10.30
N ARG A 145 -1.89 -9.78 -11.63
CA ARG A 145 -0.75 -9.30 -12.39
C ARG A 145 -0.77 -7.78 -12.41
N VAL A 146 0.32 -7.18 -11.97
CA VAL A 146 0.58 -5.76 -12.09
C VAL A 146 1.64 -5.56 -13.15
N GLU A 147 1.41 -4.61 -14.04
CA GLU A 147 2.32 -4.18 -15.09
C GLU A 147 2.59 -2.69 -14.92
N ILE A 148 3.86 -2.31 -14.91
CA ILE A 148 4.33 -0.94 -14.76
C ILE A 148 5.06 -0.58 -16.06
N ASP A 149 4.52 0.41 -16.78
CA ASP A 149 5.18 1.03 -17.92
C ASP A 149 6.29 1.96 -17.41
N LEU A 150 7.54 1.59 -17.69
CA LEU A 150 8.71 2.29 -17.15
C LEU A 150 8.82 3.72 -17.71
N ALA A 151 8.46 3.93 -18.97
CA ALA A 151 8.53 5.25 -19.60
C ALA A 151 7.47 6.19 -19.03
N LEU A 152 6.23 5.72 -18.86
CA LEU A 152 5.15 6.51 -18.24
C LEU A 152 5.44 6.79 -16.76
N ALA A 153 6.12 5.88 -16.06
CA ALA A 153 6.57 6.08 -14.69
C ALA A 153 7.75 7.07 -14.56
N GLY A 154 8.32 7.54 -15.69
CA GLY A 154 9.49 8.41 -15.73
C GLY A 154 10.78 7.71 -15.29
N ILE A 155 10.85 6.39 -15.46
CA ILE A 155 11.98 5.55 -15.11
C ILE A 155 12.86 5.38 -16.35
N ASP A 156 14.03 6.04 -16.33
CA ASP A 156 15.05 5.92 -17.37
C ASP A 156 16.21 5.09 -16.80
N LEU A 157 16.32 3.84 -17.28
CA LEU A 157 17.33 2.87 -16.87
C LEU A 157 18.03 2.32 -18.11
N SER A 158 19.33 2.06 -17.98
CA SER A 158 20.11 1.30 -18.95
C SER A 158 19.63 -0.15 -19.04
N ASP A 159 20.02 -0.84 -20.11
CA ASP A 159 19.65 -2.25 -20.29
C ASP A 159 20.20 -3.15 -19.18
N ALA A 160 21.43 -2.88 -18.71
CA ALA A 160 22.05 -3.61 -17.60
C ALA A 160 21.30 -3.42 -16.26
N GLU A 161 20.80 -2.21 -15.99
CA GLU A 161 19.99 -1.95 -14.80
C GLU A 161 18.63 -2.66 -14.90
N LYS A 162 18.01 -2.66 -16.08
CA LYS A 162 16.74 -3.38 -16.33
C LYS A 162 16.87 -4.89 -16.13
N GLU A 163 18.03 -5.49 -16.41
CA GLU A 163 18.29 -6.93 -16.18
C GLU A 163 18.11 -7.37 -14.74
N SER A 164 18.34 -6.46 -13.79
CA SER A 164 18.20 -6.73 -12.37
C SER A 164 17.02 -6.02 -11.71
N LEU A 165 16.26 -5.24 -12.49
CA LEU A 165 15.09 -4.50 -12.01
C LEU A 165 14.03 -5.48 -11.50
N ALA A 166 13.59 -5.24 -10.26
CA ALA A 166 12.57 -6.02 -9.61
C ALA A 166 11.73 -5.16 -8.66
N LEU A 167 10.48 -5.59 -8.49
CA LEU A 167 9.61 -5.11 -7.44
C LEU A 167 9.95 -5.84 -6.12
N TYR A 168 9.85 -5.11 -5.01
CA TYR A 168 9.93 -5.62 -3.64
C TYR A 168 8.72 -5.13 -2.85
N HIS A 169 8.25 -5.98 -1.95
CA HIS A 169 7.20 -5.71 -0.98
C HIS A 169 7.81 -5.12 0.31
N TRP A 170 7.21 -4.07 0.85
CA TRP A 170 7.56 -3.54 2.17
C TRP A 170 6.79 -4.28 3.25
N ASP A 171 7.48 -5.08 4.07
CA ASP A 171 6.89 -5.70 5.25
C ASP A 171 6.91 -4.70 6.42
N GLU A 172 5.74 -4.24 6.83
CA GLU A 172 5.56 -3.29 7.93
C GLU A 172 5.85 -3.89 9.31
N GLU A 173 5.77 -5.21 9.48
CA GLU A 173 6.04 -5.88 10.75
C GLU A 173 7.55 -5.98 11.00
N THR A 174 8.30 -6.40 9.97
CA THR A 174 9.74 -6.61 10.07
C THR A 174 10.56 -5.40 9.62
N LEU A 175 9.91 -4.41 8.99
CA LEU A 175 10.53 -3.20 8.43
C LEU A 175 11.64 -3.53 7.43
N VAL A 176 11.39 -4.51 6.55
CA VAL A 176 12.32 -4.87 5.47
C VAL A 176 11.62 -4.99 4.13
N TRP A 177 12.39 -4.75 3.08
CA TRP A 177 12.00 -5.03 1.71
C TRP A 177 12.23 -6.50 1.36
N GLU A 178 11.22 -7.19 0.86
CA GLU A 178 11.29 -8.61 0.50
C GLU A 178 10.70 -8.94 -0.88
N LYS A 179 11.17 -10.04 -1.48
CA LYS A 179 10.60 -10.59 -2.72
C LYS A 179 9.63 -11.75 -2.51
N LEU A 180 9.55 -12.29 -1.29
CA LEU A 180 8.83 -13.54 -1.02
C LEU A 180 7.32 -13.42 -1.25
N SER A 181 6.77 -12.23 -1.05
CA SER A 181 5.37 -11.90 -1.32
C SER A 181 5.06 -11.63 -2.81
N ILE A 182 6.00 -11.95 -3.72
CA ILE A 182 5.84 -11.82 -5.17
C ILE A 182 6.02 -13.20 -5.81
N ALA A 183 4.94 -13.74 -6.37
CA ALA A 183 4.93 -15.11 -6.88
C ALA A 183 5.84 -15.30 -8.11
N SER A 184 5.86 -14.30 -8.98
CA SER A 184 6.73 -14.23 -10.17
C SER A 184 6.78 -12.81 -10.69
N GLN A 185 7.88 -12.44 -11.34
CA GLN A 185 8.04 -11.12 -11.96
C GLN A 185 9.09 -11.17 -13.07
N GLY A 186 9.14 -10.11 -13.88
CA GLY A 186 10.15 -9.94 -14.92
C GLY A 186 9.99 -8.63 -15.67
N VAL A 187 10.89 -8.39 -16.62
CA VAL A 187 10.86 -7.22 -17.51
C VAL A 187 10.59 -7.68 -18.93
N ASP A 188 9.60 -7.07 -19.58
CA ASP A 188 9.40 -7.11 -21.02
C ASP A 188 10.17 -5.92 -21.62
N TYR A 189 11.33 -6.21 -22.21
CA TYR A 189 12.24 -5.20 -22.74
C TYR A 189 11.70 -4.48 -23.97
N ASP A 190 10.98 -5.21 -24.83
CA ASP A 190 10.44 -4.66 -26.07
C ASP A 190 9.30 -3.69 -25.76
N ALA A 191 8.46 -4.03 -24.78
CA ALA A 191 7.37 -3.18 -24.34
C ALA A 191 7.77 -2.12 -23.30
N GLY A 192 8.94 -2.26 -22.66
CA GLY A 192 9.37 -1.39 -21.56
C GLY A 192 8.53 -1.56 -20.29
N ILE A 193 8.12 -2.80 -19.99
CA ILE A 193 7.19 -3.10 -18.89
C ILE A 193 7.84 -3.97 -17.84
N LEU A 194 7.83 -3.53 -16.58
CA LEU A 194 8.03 -4.41 -15.42
C LEU A 194 6.70 -5.07 -15.09
N TRP A 195 6.64 -6.40 -14.99
CA TRP A 195 5.44 -7.12 -14.57
C TRP A 195 5.71 -7.96 -13.33
N ALA A 196 4.70 -8.09 -12.46
CA ALA A 196 4.76 -8.90 -11.24
C ALA A 196 3.39 -9.49 -10.92
N GLU A 197 3.37 -10.73 -10.44
CA GLU A 197 2.18 -11.42 -9.93
C GLU A 197 2.11 -11.25 -8.41
N LEU A 198 1.17 -10.44 -7.93
CA LEU A 198 1.04 -10.06 -6.53
C LEU A 198 -0.14 -10.79 -5.89
N ASP A 199 0.07 -11.37 -4.71
CA ASP A 199 -0.99 -11.90 -3.85
C ASP A 199 -1.24 -11.02 -2.61
N HIS A 200 -0.31 -10.10 -2.32
CA HIS A 200 -0.40 -9.07 -1.28
C HIS A 200 -0.56 -7.67 -1.90
N PHE A 201 -1.35 -6.81 -1.25
CA PHE A 201 -1.62 -5.44 -1.68
C PHE A 201 -1.27 -4.51 -0.53
N SER A 202 -0.20 -3.74 -0.73
CA SER A 202 0.47 -2.91 0.26
C SER A 202 1.48 -2.01 -0.47
N THR A 203 2.56 -1.61 0.20
CA THR A 203 3.62 -0.79 -0.38
C THR A 203 4.65 -1.64 -1.13
N PHE A 204 4.97 -1.22 -2.36
CA PHE A 204 5.95 -1.85 -3.23
C PHE A 204 6.94 -0.82 -3.77
N GLY A 205 8.22 -1.19 -3.78
CA GLY A 205 9.31 -0.37 -4.29
C GLY A 205 10.03 -1.06 -5.44
N LEU A 206 10.67 -0.27 -6.30
CA LEU A 206 11.43 -0.75 -7.44
C LEU A 206 12.91 -0.63 -7.14
N PHE A 207 13.64 -1.72 -7.39
CA PHE A 207 15.06 -1.81 -7.07
C PHE A 207 15.79 -2.58 -8.17
N TYR A 208 17.05 -2.20 -8.41
CA TYR A 208 17.96 -2.93 -9.29
C TYR A 208 19.29 -3.17 -8.56
N ALA A 209 20.10 -4.11 -9.04
CA ALA A 209 21.39 -4.39 -8.43
C ALA A 209 22.30 -3.18 -8.56
N ALA A 210 22.88 -2.72 -7.46
CA ALA A 210 23.98 -1.77 -7.52
C ALA A 210 25.11 -2.46 -8.29
N GLU A 211 25.52 -1.92 -9.44
CA GLU A 211 26.60 -2.50 -10.21
C GLU A 211 27.86 -2.63 -9.32
N ASP A 212 28.40 -3.84 -9.21
CA ASP A 212 29.81 -4.01 -8.88
C ASP A 212 30.59 -3.61 -10.16
N ILE A 213 30.70 -2.31 -10.45
CA ILE A 213 31.54 -1.76 -11.55
C ILE A 213 33.02 -1.91 -11.17
N ALA A 214 33.46 -3.13 -10.89
CA ALA A 214 34.85 -3.47 -10.65
C ALA A 214 35.10 -4.98 -10.71
N ARG A 215 34.71 -5.69 -11.79
CA ARG A 215 35.39 -6.97 -12.14
C ARG A 215 35.09 -7.57 -13.52
N THR A 216 35.40 -6.83 -14.58
CA THR A 216 35.86 -7.43 -15.84
C THR A 216 37.00 -6.59 -16.39
N GLY A 217 38.19 -6.79 -15.82
CA GLY A 217 39.42 -6.10 -16.21
C GLY A 217 40.54 -6.40 -15.23
N GLU A 218 41.16 -7.57 -15.39
CA GLU A 218 42.53 -7.95 -15.01
C GLU A 218 43.06 -7.73 -13.57
N HIS A 219 43.49 -8.84 -12.98
CA HIS A 219 44.54 -9.00 -11.97
C HIS A 219 45.18 -7.74 -11.37
N THR A 220 44.98 -7.53 -10.06
CA THR A 220 46.12 -7.27 -9.16
C THR A 220 45.81 -7.81 -7.76
N GLN A 221 46.72 -8.66 -7.28
CA GLN A 221 46.85 -9.00 -5.86
C GLN A 221 47.00 -7.72 -5.04
N GLN A 222 46.30 -7.57 -3.92
CA GLN A 222 46.90 -6.98 -2.72
C GLN A 222 46.05 -7.17 -1.45
N MET A 223 46.71 -7.84 -0.51
CA MET A 223 46.67 -7.66 0.94
C MET A 223 45.37 -7.88 1.72
N ALA A 224 45.43 -8.96 2.51
CA ALA A 224 44.80 -9.08 3.81
C ALA A 224 45.02 -7.83 4.69
N TRP A 225 44.02 -7.50 5.52
CA TRP A 225 44.08 -7.64 6.98
C TRP A 225 42.70 -7.41 7.62
N PRO A 226 42.37 -8.11 8.72
CA PRO A 226 41.14 -7.90 9.50
C PRO A 226 41.37 -6.86 10.62
N PHE A 227 40.40 -5.99 10.89
CA PHE A 227 40.34 -5.20 12.13
C PHE A 227 38.95 -5.24 12.77
N VAL A 228 38.79 -6.21 13.65
CA VAL A 228 38.38 -6.12 15.06
C VAL A 228 37.97 -4.73 15.63
N LEU A 229 36.71 -4.66 16.09
CA LEU A 229 36.13 -4.06 17.33
C LEU A 229 35.91 -2.54 17.56
N LEU A 230 34.77 -2.29 18.26
CA LEU A 230 34.44 -1.24 19.26
C LEU A 230 34.28 0.20 18.71
N SER A 231 33.34 1.06 19.11
CA SER A 231 32.34 1.09 20.19
C SER A 231 31.57 2.43 20.12
N ALA A 232 30.31 2.42 20.54
CA ALA A 232 29.63 3.45 21.35
C ALA A 232 29.44 4.90 20.82
N GLY A 233 28.17 5.33 20.89
CA GLY A 233 27.70 6.73 20.82
C GLY A 233 26.89 6.96 19.53
N LEU A 234 25.63 7.41 19.52
CA LEU A 234 24.95 8.34 20.42
C LEU A 234 23.46 8.34 19.95
N ALA A 235 22.49 7.78 20.66
CA ALA A 235 21.77 8.44 21.75
C ALA A 235 21.48 9.95 21.50
N VAL A 236 20.68 10.32 20.48
CA VAL A 236 20.09 11.67 20.41
C VAL A 236 18.60 11.75 20.05
N PHE A 237 17.95 10.77 19.39
CA PHE A 237 16.59 11.05 18.86
C PHE A 237 15.38 10.54 19.67
N LEU A 238 15.56 10.04 20.90
CA LEU A 238 14.45 9.60 21.78
C LEU A 238 14.04 10.62 22.87
N MET A 239 14.26 11.92 22.64
CA MET A 239 13.78 12.99 23.53
C MET A 239 12.76 13.93 22.89
N ILE A 240 11.66 13.41 22.34
CA ILE A 240 10.39 14.16 22.21
C ILE A 240 9.21 13.23 22.54
N ARG A 241 9.16 12.71 23.77
CA ARG A 241 7.90 12.18 24.34
C ARG A 241 7.82 12.19 25.87
N ARG A 242 8.44 13.18 26.51
CA ARG A 242 8.21 13.47 27.95
C ARG A 242 8.11 14.97 28.20
N ARG A 243 7.02 15.57 27.73
CA ARG A 243 6.44 16.77 28.37
C ARG A 243 5.01 16.95 27.89
N LEU A 244 4.07 16.33 28.61
CA LEU A 244 2.69 16.79 28.88
C LEU A 244 1.97 15.62 29.56
N GLY A 245 1.58 15.82 30.82
CA GLY A 245 0.80 14.86 31.59
C GLY A 245 1.23 14.66 33.04
N ARG A 246 1.34 15.74 33.83
CA ARG A 246 1.10 15.63 35.28
C ARG A 246 0.59 16.96 35.83
N THR A 247 -0.69 17.21 35.59
CA THR A 247 -1.50 18.24 36.24
C THR A 247 -2.90 17.67 36.43
N GLY A 248 -3.38 17.66 37.69
CA GLY A 248 -4.73 17.25 38.11
C GLY A 248 -4.92 15.73 38.08
N ASP A 249 -5.52 15.07 39.06
CA ASP A 249 -6.55 15.53 40.00
C ASP A 249 -6.70 14.50 41.15
N GLY A 250 -7.36 14.90 42.24
CA GLY A 250 -7.95 13.96 43.20
C GLY A 250 -7.55 14.17 44.65
N GLY A 251 -8.29 15.04 45.34
CA GLY A 251 -8.16 15.29 46.76
C GLY A 251 -8.55 14.12 47.66
N GLN A 252 -8.14 14.22 48.92
CA GLN A 252 -8.68 13.42 50.00
C GLN A 252 -8.93 14.34 51.21
N VAL A 253 -10.20 14.36 51.61
CA VAL A 253 -10.72 14.99 52.83
C VAL A 253 -10.33 14.12 54.03
N THR A 254 -9.85 14.72 55.12
CA THR A 254 -10.17 14.33 56.51
C THR A 254 -9.75 15.40 57.52
N ALA A 255 -10.76 15.92 58.21
CA ALA A 255 -10.87 16.21 59.65
C ALA A 255 -9.70 16.87 60.43
N GLY A 256 -10.02 18.05 60.97
CA GLY A 256 -9.41 18.75 62.09
C GLY A 256 -10.27 19.94 62.46
#